data_AF-A0A7Z7MYL9-F1
#
_entry.id   AF-A0A7Z7MYL9-F1
#
_cell.length_a   1.000
_cell.length_b   1.000
_cell.length_c   1.000
_cell.angle_alpha   90.00
_cell.angle_beta   90.00
_cell.angle_gamma   90.00
#
_symmetry.space_group_name_H-M   'P 1'
#
loop_
_entity.id
_entity.type
_entity.pdbx_description
1 polymer ?
#
loop_
_entity_poly.entity_id
_entity_poly.type
_entity_poly.pdbx_seq_one_letter_code
_entity_poly.pdbx_strand_id
1 'polypeptide(L)'
;MAPQDRISRLAQQIGDRLQNASQAPEDIQKGVHQVVRGAFDRLELVSREDFDILMDVLQRTRSRVEALERQVASLEAAVDAQAADASTPIEAEAPPLPVEPQKDNGNAHPQGGKTSPKSSK
;
A
#
# COMPACT_ATOMS: atom_id res chain seq x y z
N MET A 1 -0.09 69.75 15.21
CA MET A 1 -0.04 68.80 16.33
C MET A 1 1.09 67.82 16.04
N ALA A 2 2.15 67.86 16.85
CA ALA A 2 3.37 67.14 16.55
C ALA A 2 3.16 65.62 16.72
N PRO A 3 3.69 64.76 15.83
CA PRO A 3 3.58 63.31 15.96
C PRO A 3 4.22 62.78 17.26
N GLN A 4 5.16 63.54 17.84
CA GLN A 4 5.79 63.27 19.14
C GLN A 4 4.79 63.25 20.30
N ASP A 5 3.75 64.10 20.26
CA ASP A 5 2.73 64.14 21.30
C ASP A 5 1.90 62.85 21.34
N ARG A 6 1.73 62.19 20.19
CA ARG A 6 0.97 60.94 20.10
C ARG A 6 1.77 59.77 20.65
N ILE A 7 3.08 59.73 20.38
CA ILE A 7 3.97 58.72 20.95
C ILE A 7 4.10 58.89 22.46
N SER A 8 4.27 60.12 22.96
CA SER A 8 4.30 60.38 24.40
C SER A 8 2.99 60.00 25.09
N ARG A 9 1.83 60.30 24.51
CA ARG A 9 0.53 59.88 25.09
C ARG A 9 0.36 58.36 25.08
N LEU A 10 0.83 57.69 24.04
CA LEU A 10 0.79 56.23 23.98
C LEU A 10 1.74 55.63 25.03
N ALA A 11 2.95 56.17 25.17
CA ALA A 11 3.89 55.75 26.20
C ALA A 11 3.35 55.99 27.61
N GLN A 12 2.71 57.14 27.85
CA GLN A 12 2.07 57.46 29.13
C GLN A 12 0.90 56.52 29.42
N GLN A 13 0.00 56.28 28.46
CA GLN A 13 -1.12 55.36 28.62
C GLN A 13 -0.68 53.90 28.80
N ILE A 14 0.38 53.47 28.11
CA ILE A 14 0.98 52.14 28.30
C ILE A 14 1.62 52.05 29.69
N GLY A 15 2.35 53.09 30.12
CA GLY A 15 2.93 53.17 31.46
C GLY A 15 1.86 53.11 32.55
N ASP A 16 0.79 53.89 32.43
CA ASP A 16 -0.32 53.90 33.40
C ASP A 16 -1.04 52.55 33.45
N ARG A 17 -1.30 51.92 32.30
CA ARG A 17 -1.91 50.58 32.25
C ARG A 17 -0.99 49.50 32.80
N LEU A 18 0.32 49.57 32.53
CA LEU A 18 1.31 48.64 33.05
C LEU A 18 1.49 48.80 34.57
N GLN A 19 1.46 50.03 35.07
CA GLN A 19 1.53 50.33 36.50
C GLN A 19 0.25 49.89 37.24
N ASN A 20 -0.92 50.06 36.63
CA ASN A 20 -2.18 49.55 37.19
C ASN A 20 -2.23 48.01 37.15
N ALA A 21 -1.72 47.39 36.08
CA ALA A 21 -1.60 45.94 35.99
C ALA A 21 -0.61 45.38 37.02
N SER A 22 0.50 46.07 37.30
CA SER A 22 1.46 45.64 38.32
C SER A 22 0.94 45.82 39.76
N GLN A 23 -0.04 46.71 39.97
CA GLN A 23 -0.76 46.85 41.23
C GLN A 23 -1.89 45.82 41.43
N ALA A 24 -2.32 45.14 40.36
CA ALA A 24 -3.32 44.08 40.37
C ALA A 24 -2.73 42.78 39.76
N PRO A 25 -1.87 42.05 40.50
CA PRO A 25 -1.21 40.84 40.00
C PRO A 25 -2.20 39.77 39.50
N GLU A 26 -3.42 39.75 40.04
CA GLU A 26 -4.52 38.89 39.58
C GLU A 26 -4.94 39.17 38.12
N ASP A 27 -4.91 40.42 37.66
CA ASP A 27 -5.32 40.79 36.30
C ASP A 27 -4.25 40.43 35.27
N ILE A 28 -2.98 40.55 35.63
CA ILE A 28 -1.87 40.00 34.82
C ILE A 28 -2.00 38.49 34.73
N GLN A 29 -2.25 37.81 35.86
CA GLN A 29 -2.40 36.35 35.89
C GLN A 29 -3.58 35.89 35.02
N LYS A 30 -4.73 36.58 35.08
CA LYS A 30 -5.88 36.32 34.20
C LYS A 30 -5.54 36.55 32.73
N GLY A 31 -4.85 37.64 32.40
CA GLY A 31 -4.42 37.94 31.03
C GLY A 31 -3.49 36.87 30.46
N VAL A 32 -2.49 36.44 31.23
CA VAL A 32 -1.57 35.36 30.83
C VAL A 32 -2.33 34.04 30.66
N HIS A 33 -3.22 33.68 31.58
CA HIS A 33 -4.02 32.47 31.47
C HIS A 33 -4.92 32.48 30.23
N GLN A 34 -5.51 33.63 29.88
CA GLN A 34 -6.32 33.77 28.66
C GLN A 34 -5.48 33.62 27.40
N VAL A 35 -4.27 34.19 27.36
CA VAL A 35 -3.36 34.03 26.22
C VAL A 35 -2.93 32.57 26.05
N VAL A 36 -2.60 31.87 27.15
CA VAL A 36 -2.21 30.46 27.12
C VAL A 36 -3.37 29.57 26.67
N ARG A 37 -4.59 29.81 27.20
CA ARG A 37 -5.78 29.08 26.78
C ARG A 37 -6.10 29.32 25.31
N GLY A 38 -6.07 30.58 24.87
CA GLY A 38 -6.27 30.94 23.47
C GLY A 38 -5.17 30.42 22.54
N ALA A 39 -3.96 30.19 23.04
CA ALA A 39 -2.90 29.51 22.29
C ALA A 39 -3.20 28.01 22.15
N PHE A 40 -3.66 27.35 23.22
CA PHE A 40 -4.08 25.94 23.16
C PHE A 40 -5.30 25.71 22.25
N ASP A 41 -6.27 26.63 22.23
CA ASP A 41 -7.42 26.55 21.31
C ASP A 41 -7.02 26.72 19.83
N ARG A 42 -5.88 27.40 19.56
CA ARG A 42 -5.32 27.56 18.21
C ARG A 42 -4.43 26.39 17.79
N LEU A 43 -4.01 25.56 18.74
CA LEU A 43 -3.35 24.29 18.43
C LEU A 43 -4.48 23.28 18.20
N GLU A 44 -4.41 22.51 17.11
CA GLU A 44 -5.36 21.42 16.86
C GLU A 44 -5.08 20.26 17.84
N LEU A 45 -5.34 20.50 19.12
CA LEU A 45 -5.08 19.55 20.19
C LEU A 45 -6.10 18.42 20.10
N VAL A 46 -5.60 17.24 19.75
CA VAL A 46 -6.36 16.00 19.89
C VAL A 46 -6.14 15.49 21.31
N SER A 47 -7.22 15.12 22.00
CA SER A 47 -7.07 14.53 23.32
C SER A 47 -6.31 13.20 23.21
N ARG A 48 -5.61 12.82 24.28
CA ARG A 48 -4.87 11.55 24.26
C ARG A 48 -5.81 10.35 24.08
N GLU A 49 -7.00 10.42 24.66
CA GLU A 49 -8.04 9.40 24.53
C GLU A 49 -8.51 9.26 23.07
N ASP A 50 -8.78 10.37 22.38
CA ASP A 50 -9.18 10.35 20.97
C ASP A 50 -8.08 9.78 20.07
N PHE A 51 -6.82 10.13 20.35
CA PHE A 51 -5.68 9.56 19.63
C PHE A 51 -5.59 8.04 19.81
N ASP A 52 -5.75 7.55 21.03
CA ASP A 52 -5.71 6.13 21.34
C ASP A 52 -6.87 5.38 20.65
N ILE A 53 -8.06 5.98 20.60
CA ILE A 53 -9.22 5.44 19.85
C ILE A 53 -8.91 5.32 18.35
N LEU A 54 -8.36 6.39 17.74
CA LEU A 54 -8.01 6.37 16.32
C LEU A 54 -6.93 5.32 16.02
N MET A 55 -5.96 5.15 16.93
CA MET A 55 -4.94 4.12 16.81
C MET A 55 -5.53 2.72 16.82
N ASP A 56 -6.46 2.43 17.74
CA ASP A 56 -7.15 1.14 17.81
C ASP A 56 -8.01 0.88 16.56
N VAL A 57 -8.73 1.89 16.06
CA VAL A 57 -9.47 1.79 14.79
C VAL A 57 -8.52 1.49 13.63
N LEU A 58 -7.37 2.15 13.56
CA LEU A 58 -6.36 1.92 12.53
C LEU A 58 -5.82 0.49 12.57
N GLN A 59 -5.51 -0.03 13.76
CA GLN A 59 -5.04 -1.39 13.95
C GLN A 59 -6.09 -2.43 13.51
N ARG A 60 -7.34 -2.25 13.93
CA ARG A 60 -8.46 -3.11 13.51
C ARG A 60 -8.67 -3.08 12.00
N THR A 61 -8.59 -1.89 11.40
CA THR A 61 -8.73 -1.72 9.95
C THR A 61 -7.60 -2.44 9.20
N ARG A 62 -6.35 -2.29 9.64
CA ARG A 62 -5.21 -3.01 9.06
C ARG A 62 -5.38 -4.52 9.13
N SER A 63 -5.75 -5.04 10.31
CA SER A 63 -5.99 -6.47 10.48
C SER A 63 -7.09 -6.99 9.54
N ARG A 64 -8.18 -6.22 9.37
CA ARG A 64 -9.27 -6.57 8.46
C ARG A 64 -8.84 -6.53 6.99
N VAL A 65 -8.04 -5.55 6.59
CA VAL A 65 -7.49 -5.45 5.22
C VAL A 65 -6.62 -6.67 4.92
N GLU A 66 -5.67 -6.99 5.80
CA GLU A 66 -4.79 -8.16 5.62
C GLU A 66 -5.59 -9.49 5.57
N ALA A 67 -6.69 -9.60 6.32
CA ALA A 67 -7.56 -10.78 6.27
C ALA A 67 -8.32 -10.88 4.94
N LEU A 68 -8.82 -9.75 4.42
CA LEU A 68 -9.52 -9.70 3.13
C LEU A 68 -8.57 -9.97 1.97
N GLU A 69 -7.35 -9.41 1.99
CA GLU A 69 -6.31 -9.69 0.98
C GLU A 69 -6.01 -11.20 0.89
N ARG A 70 -5.90 -11.89 2.03
CA ARG A 70 -5.72 -13.36 2.04
C ARG A 70 -6.93 -14.10 1.47
N GLN A 71 -8.14 -13.67 1.79
CA GLN A 71 -9.35 -14.29 1.25
C GLN A 71 -9.44 -14.12 -0.27
N VAL A 72 -9.15 -12.92 -0.77
CA VAL A 72 -9.11 -12.64 -2.21
C VAL A 72 -8.07 -13.51 -2.91
N ALA A 73 -6.84 -13.56 -2.40
CA ALA A 73 -5.80 -14.41 -2.97
C ALA A 73 -6.19 -15.91 -3.00
N SER A 74 -6.85 -16.39 -1.95
CA SER A 74 -7.37 -17.77 -1.91
C SER A 74 -8.46 -18.02 -2.95
N LEU A 75 -9.34 -17.05 -3.18
CA LEU A 75 -10.42 -17.15 -4.16
C LEU A 75 -9.87 -17.08 -5.59
N GLU A 76 -8.94 -16.16 -5.85
CA GLU A 76 -8.26 -16.05 -7.14
C GLU A 76 -7.56 -17.37 -7.50
N ALA A 77 -6.81 -17.97 -6.56
CA ALA A 77 -6.16 -19.26 -6.77
C ALA A 77 -7.16 -20.40 -7.05
N ALA A 78 -8.32 -20.41 -6.37
CA ALA A 78 -9.35 -21.42 -6.60
C ALA A 78 -10.00 -21.26 -7.98
N VAL A 79 -10.24 -20.02 -8.44
CA VAL A 79 -10.77 -19.73 -9.77
C VAL A 79 -9.76 -20.16 -10.86
N ASP A 80 -8.49 -19.85 -10.68
CA ASP A 80 -7.43 -20.26 -11.61
C ASP A 80 -7.31 -21.78 -11.70
N ALA A 81 -7.38 -22.49 -10.58
CA ALA A 81 -7.39 -23.95 -10.54
C ALA A 81 -8.59 -24.54 -11.31
N GLN A 82 -9.77 -23.95 -11.15
CA GLN A 82 -10.97 -24.41 -11.85
C GLN A 82 -10.93 -24.12 -13.37
N ALA A 83 -10.27 -23.03 -13.78
CA ALA A 83 -10.03 -22.72 -15.19
C ALA A 83 -9.01 -23.69 -15.83
N ALA A 84 -8.02 -24.14 -15.06
CA ALA A 84 -7.05 -25.15 -15.49
C ALA A 84 -7.70 -26.54 -15.66
N ASP A 85 -8.56 -26.96 -14.72
CA ASP A 85 -9.29 -28.23 -14.80
C ASP A 85 -10.25 -28.27 -16.01
N ALA A 86 -10.88 -27.15 -16.36
CA ALA A 86 -11.76 -27.03 -17.53
C ALA A 86 -11.04 -27.07 -18.89
N SER A 87 -9.71 -26.91 -18.91
CA SER A 87 -8.91 -26.80 -20.14
C SER A 87 -8.14 -28.06 -20.50
N THR A 88 -8.32 -29.17 -19.76
CA THR A 88 -7.68 -30.45 -20.12
C THR A 88 -8.32 -31.00 -21.40
N PRO A 89 -7.60 -31.05 -22.55
CA PRO A 89 -8.10 -31.76 -23.72
C PRO A 89 -8.16 -33.24 -23.35
N ILE A 90 -9.33 -33.83 -23.56
CA ILE A 90 -9.52 -35.27 -23.59
C ILE A 90 -8.74 -35.78 -24.82
N GLU A 91 -7.44 -36.00 -24.70
CA GLU A 91 -6.62 -36.70 -25.68
C GLU A 91 -5.56 -37.55 -24.98
N ALA A 92 -5.93 -38.78 -24.64
CA ALA A 92 -5.13 -40.00 -24.83
C ALA A 92 -5.78 -41.21 -24.14
N GLU A 93 -6.99 -41.59 -24.56
CA GLU A 93 -7.42 -42.99 -24.40
C GLU A 93 -8.21 -43.43 -25.65
N ALA A 94 -7.46 -43.82 -26.67
CA ALA A 94 -7.93 -44.70 -27.74
C ALA A 94 -6.84 -45.77 -27.97
N PRO A 95 -7.25 -47.02 -28.24
CA PRO A 95 -6.64 -48.24 -27.70
C PRO A 95 -5.33 -48.64 -28.39
N PRO A 96 -4.48 -49.48 -27.75
CA PRO A 96 -3.35 -50.08 -28.45
C PRO A 96 -3.89 -51.01 -29.54
N LEU A 97 -3.77 -50.59 -30.81
CA LEU A 97 -4.09 -51.46 -31.93
C LEU A 97 -3.05 -52.59 -32.02
N PRO A 98 -3.47 -53.85 -32.27
CA PRO A 98 -2.59 -55.00 -32.33
C PRO A 98 -1.47 -54.88 -33.36
N VAL A 99 -0.27 -55.29 -32.96
CA VAL A 99 0.87 -55.58 -33.84
C VAL A 99 0.47 -56.61 -34.91
N GLU A 100 0.41 -56.19 -36.18
CA GLU A 100 0.33 -57.11 -37.32
C GLU A 100 1.74 -57.53 -37.81
N PRO A 101 1.92 -58.80 -38.25
CA PRO A 101 3.22 -59.39 -38.53
C PRO A 101 3.69 -59.21 -39.99
N GLN A 102 5.01 -59.08 -40.13
CA GLN A 102 5.89 -59.56 -41.20
C GLN A 102 5.28 -59.80 -42.60
N LYS A 103 5.62 -58.93 -43.57
CA LYS A 103 5.38 -59.22 -45.00
C LYS A 103 6.55 -59.96 -45.65
N ASP A 104 6.12 -60.98 -46.37
CA ASP A 104 6.84 -62.00 -47.10
C ASP A 104 7.59 -61.47 -48.34
N ASN A 105 8.51 -62.32 -48.75
CA ASN A 105 9.58 -62.23 -49.72
C ASN A 105 9.09 -61.98 -51.16
N GLY A 106 9.88 -61.25 -51.97
CA GLY A 106 9.75 -61.33 -53.43
C GLY A 106 10.10 -60.06 -54.19
N ASN A 107 11.39 -59.75 -54.38
CA ASN A 107 11.79 -59.00 -55.56
C ASN A 107 13.09 -59.54 -56.15
N ALA A 108 13.05 -59.75 -57.47
CA ALA A 108 14.08 -60.36 -58.27
C ALA A 108 15.33 -59.47 -58.42
N HIS A 109 16.48 -60.14 -58.46
CA HIS A 109 17.83 -59.71 -58.86
C HIS A 109 17.87 -58.97 -60.23
N PRO A 110 19.02 -58.43 -60.69
CA PRO A 110 20.11 -57.72 -59.98
C PRO A 110 20.61 -56.49 -60.81
N GLN A 111 21.71 -55.85 -60.37
CA GLN A 111 22.88 -55.48 -61.19
C GLN A 111 23.41 -54.05 -60.96
N GLY A 112 24.69 -53.96 -60.58
CA GLY A 112 25.59 -52.92 -61.10
C GLY A 112 26.15 -51.92 -60.10
N GLY A 113 27.47 -52.05 -59.83
CA GLY A 113 28.34 -50.87 -59.85
C GLY A 113 28.76 -50.24 -58.52
N LYS A 114 29.82 -50.82 -57.93
CA LYS A 114 31.00 -50.18 -57.30
C LYS A 114 30.94 -48.64 -57.07
N THR A 115 31.17 -48.21 -55.83
CA THR A 115 32.39 -47.51 -55.33
C THR A 115 32.08 -46.63 -54.11
N SER A 116 32.83 -46.83 -53.01
CA SER A 116 33.08 -45.82 -51.97
C SER A 116 34.08 -44.76 -52.49
N PRO A 117 34.65 -43.80 -51.72
CA PRO A 117 34.44 -43.39 -50.32
C PRO A 117 34.52 -41.82 -50.10
N LYS A 118 34.68 -41.41 -48.83
CA LYS A 118 35.20 -40.13 -48.24
C LYS A 118 34.12 -39.20 -47.66
N SER A 119 34.09 -38.93 -46.34
CA SER A 119 35.10 -38.36 -45.41
C SER A 119 35.20 -36.83 -45.48
N SER A 120 35.24 -36.25 -44.27
CA SER A 120 35.65 -34.88 -43.90
C SER A 120 34.54 -33.85 -44.07
N LYS A 121 34.18 -33.04 -43.07
CA LYS A 121 34.98 -32.44 -41.99
C LYS A 121 34.05 -32.00 -40.87
#